data_AF-A0AAX2F6L9-F1
#
_entry.id   AF-A0AAX2F6L9-F1
#
_cell.length_a   1.000
_cell.length_b   1.000
_cell.length_c   1.000
_cell.angle_alpha   90.00
_cell.angle_beta   90.00
_cell.angle_gamma   90.00
#
_symmetry.space_group_name_H-M   'P 1'
#
loop_
_entity.id
_entity.type
_entity.pdbx_description
1 polymer ?
#
loop_
_entity_poly.entity_id
_entity_poly.type
_entity_poly.pdbx_seq_one_letter_code
_entity_poly.pdbx_strand_id
1 'polypeptide(L)' 'MNNWLSYSLAERKAMLQATAEKEHIPDYAVEKDWWVTMVLKALFRTECSEHLSCSGQRYRRARSRYDI' A
#
# COMPACT_ATOMS: atom_id res chain seq x y z
N MET A 1 7.13 -1.18 13.73
CA MET A 1 6.02 -1.18 12.76
C MET A 1 5.19 -2.43 13.02
N ASN A 2 3.92 -2.30 13.41
CA ASN A 2 3.05 -3.48 13.49
C ASN A 2 2.90 -4.07 12.10
N ASN A 3 3.18 -5.37 11.96
CA ASN A 3 3.05 -6.06 10.69
C ASN A 3 1.56 -6.17 10.38
N TRP A 4 1.09 -5.59 9.27
CA TRP A 4 -0.29 -5.78 8.81
C TRP A 4 -0.71 -7.26 8.79
N LEU A 5 0.26 -8.14 8.52
CA LEU A 5 0.10 -9.59 8.49
C LEU A 5 -0.12 -10.25 9.87
N SER A 6 0.05 -9.53 10.98
CA SER A 6 -0.21 -10.08 12.32
C SER A 6 -1.67 -9.97 12.77
N TYR A 7 -2.48 -9.13 12.10
CA TYR A 7 -3.89 -8.96 12.44
C TYR A 7 -4.75 -10.09 11.88
N SER A 8 -5.85 -10.41 12.55
CA SER A 8 -6.87 -11.33 12.04
C SER A 8 -7.56 -10.78 10.80
N LEU A 9 -8.22 -11.66 10.02
CA LEU A 9 -8.96 -11.25 8.83
C LEU A 9 -10.07 -10.24 9.17
N ALA A 10 -10.73 -10.39 10.32
CA ALA A 10 -11.80 -9.51 10.77
C ALA A 10 -11.27 -8.10 11.11
N GLU A 11 -10.16 -8.02 11.83
CA GLU A 11 -9.52 -6.74 12.17
C GLU A 11 -9.03 -6.00 10.92
N ARG A 12 -8.46 -6.72 9.95
CA ARG A 12 -8.05 -6.11 8.66
C ARG A 12 -9.23 -5.53 7.91
N LYS A 13 -10.35 -6.25 7.85
CA LYS A 13 -11.58 -5.77 7.22
C LYS A 13 -12.13 -4.53 7.93
N ALA A 14 -12.16 -4.53 9.26
CA ALA A 14 -12.58 -3.37 10.04
C ALA A 14 -11.70 -2.15 9.79
N MET A 15 -10.38 -2.32 9.71
CA MET A 15 -9.45 -1.24 9.35
C MET A 15 -9.67 -0.71 7.93
N LEU A 16 -9.91 -1.60 6.95
CA LEU A 16 -10.21 -1.21 5.58
C LEU A 16 -11.51 -0.42 5.49
N GLN A 17 -12.58 -0.87 6.16
CA GLN A 17 -13.87 -0.18 6.21
C GLN A 17 -13.75 1.20 6.87
N ALA A 18 -13.09 1.30 8.02
CA ALA A 18 -12.87 2.59 8.68
C ALA A 18 -12.08 3.58 7.78
N THR A 19 -11.17 3.07 6.96
CA THR A 19 -10.41 3.89 6.01
C THR A 19 -11.27 4.30 4.81
N ALA A 20 -12.09 3.38 4.29
CA ALA A 20 -13.01 3.62 3.18
C ALA A 20 -14.06 4.67 3.54
N GLU A 21 -14.64 4.59 4.75
CA GLU A 21 -15.58 5.56 5.29
C GLU A 21 -14.95 6.95 5.40
N LYS A 22 -13.72 7.04 5.91
CA LYS A 22 -13.01 8.30 6.11
C LYS A 22 -12.65 9.00 4.80
N GLU A 23 -12.23 8.23 3.80
CA GLU A 23 -11.77 8.75 2.50
C GLU A 23 -12.92 8.82 1.47
N HIS A 24 -14.15 8.41 1.85
CA HIS A 24 -15.33 8.35 1.00
C HIS A 24 -15.11 7.60 -0.32
N ILE A 25 -14.37 6.50 -0.27
CA ILE A 25 -14.04 5.64 -1.41
C ILE A 25 -14.51 4.21 -1.16
N PRO A 26 -14.82 3.43 -2.20
CA PRO A 26 -15.28 2.06 -2.02
C PRO A 26 -14.19 1.17 -1.42
N ASP A 27 -14.56 0.27 -0.51
CA ASP A 27 -13.67 -0.67 0.19
C ASP A 27 -12.70 -1.39 -0.75
N TYR A 28 -13.20 -1.85 -1.91
CA TYR A 28 -12.40 -2.52 -2.93
C TYR A 28 -11.27 -1.64 -3.49
N ALA A 29 -11.48 -0.32 -3.60
CA ALA A 29 -10.45 0.59 -4.06
C ALA A 29 -9.33 0.75 -3.01
N VAL A 30 -9.69 0.78 -1.72
CA VAL A 30 -8.73 0.84 -0.61
C VAL A 30 -7.89 -0.44 -0.57
N GLU A 31 -8.53 -1.60 -0.65
CA GLU A 31 -7.84 -2.89 -0.65
C GLU A 31 -6.88 -3.02 -1.84
N LYS A 32 -7.34 -2.64 -3.04
CA LYS A 32 -6.51 -2.66 -4.25
C LYS A 32 -5.27 -1.77 -4.10
N ASP A 33 -5.45 -0.52 -3.67
CA ASP A 33 -4.33 0.43 -3.53
C ASP A 33 -3.37 -0.03 -2.41
N TRP A 34 -3.89 -0.69 -1.37
CA TRP A 34 -3.08 -1.29 -0.30
C TRP A 34 -2.18 -2.42 -0.83
N TRP A 35 -2.74 -3.38 -1.57
CA TRP A 35 -1.96 -4.47 -2.17
C TRP A 35 -0.90 -3.97 -3.15
N VAL A 36 -1.25 -2.99 -4.01
CA VAL A 36 -0.29 -2.37 -4.93
C VAL A 36 0.88 -1.76 -4.15
N THR A 37 0.60 -1.00 -3.09
CA THR A 37 1.66 -0.36 -2.29
C THR A 37 2.57 -1.40 -1.63
N MET A 38 2.02 -2.51 -1.11
CA MET A 38 2.80 -3.59 -0.51
C MET A 38 3.70 -4.31 -1.53
N VAL A 39 3.17 -4.65 -2.71
CA VAL A 39 3.94 -5.30 -3.77
C VAL A 39 5.06 -4.39 -4.26
N LEU A 40 4.78 -3.11 -4.48
CA LEU A 40 5.80 -2.16 -4.90
C LEU A 40 6.89 -2.00 -3.83
N LYS A 41 6.51 -1.94 -2.56
CA LYS A 41 7.48 -1.88 -1.45
C LYS A 41 8.35 -3.12 -1.38
N ALA A 42 7.79 -4.31 -1.62
CA ALA A 42 8.56 -5.55 -1.69
C ALA A 42 9.51 -5.55 -2.90
N LEU A 43 9.02 -5.11 -4.06
CA LEU A 43 9.78 -5.06 -5.30
C LEU A 43 11.01 -4.14 -5.19
N PHE A 44 10.88 -2.96 -4.57
CA PHE A 44 12.03 -2.06 -4.35
C PHE A 44 12.98 -2.49 -3.25
N ARG A 45 12.58 -3.44 -2.40
CA ARG A 45 13.49 -4.07 -1.45
C ARG A 45 14.35 -5.16 -2.09
N THR A 46 14.08 -5.53 -3.35
CA THR A 46 14.91 -6.48 -4.10
C THR A 46 16.03 -5.77 -4.86
N GLU A 47 17.08 -6.53 -5.20
CA GLU A 47 18.25 -6.05 -5.96
C GLU A 47 17.88 -5.52 -7.35
N CYS A 48 16.74 -5.95 -7.90
CA CYS A 48 16.20 -5.47 -9.18
C CYS A 48 15.67 -4.02 -9.12
N SER A 49 15.62 -3.41 -7.93
CA SER A 49 15.12 -2.05 -7.72
C SER A 49 15.87 -0.99 -8.54
N GLU A 50 17.18 -1.17 -8.74
CA GLU A 50 18.02 -0.24 -9.53
C GLU A 50 17.69 -0.26 -11.02
N HIS A 51 17.12 -1.37 -11.51
CA HIS A 51 16.72 -1.52 -12.91
C HIS A 51 15.24 -1.15 -13.16
N LEU A 52 14.46 -0.92 -12.09
CA LEU A 52 13.05 -0.61 -12.16
C LEU A 52 12.81 0.91 -12.13
N SER A 53 12.87 1.54 -13.31
CA SER A 53 12.49 2.95 -13.47
C SER A 53 10.96 3.09 -13.60
N CYS A 54 10.26 3.22 -12.47
CA CYS A 54 8.81 3.44 -12.49
C CYS A 54 8.48 4.93 -12.70
N SER A 55 8.05 5.30 -13.92
CA SER A 55 7.88 6.70 -14.37
C SER A 55 6.52 7.34 -13.99
N GLY A 56 5.71 6.73 -13.12
CA GLY A 56 4.36 7.18 -12.79
C GLY A 56 4.25 8.37 -11.81
N GLN A 57 3.30 9.29 -12.03
CA GLN A 57 3.05 10.44 -11.14
C GLN A 57 2.50 10.05 -9.74
N ARG A 58 1.67 8.99 -9.65
CA ARG A 58 1.24 8.40 -8.36
C ARG A 58 2.42 7.91 -7.51
N TYR A 59 3.52 7.56 -8.18
CA TYR A 59 4.71 6.95 -7.60
C TYR A 59 5.64 7.95 -6.90
N ARG A 60 5.77 9.16 -7.45
CA ARG A 60 6.54 10.26 -6.82
C ARG A 60 5.96 10.66 -5.46
N ARG A 61 4.63 10.57 -5.28
CA ARG A 61 3.99 10.83 -3.97
C ARG A 61 4.19 9.68 -2.97
N ALA A 62 4.20 8.42 -3.43
CA ALA A 62 4.46 7.28 -2.56
C ALA A 62 5.90 7.29 -2.01
N ARG A 63 6.88 7.65 -2.86
CA ARG A 63 8.29 7.72 -2.43
C ARG A 63 8.56 8.81 -1.39
N SER A 64 7.91 9.97 -1.52
CA SER A 64 8.04 11.08 -0.56
C SER A 64 7.23 10.88 0.73
N ARG A 65 6.14 10.12 0.72
CA ARG A 65 5.30 9.89 1.92
C ARG A 65 5.71 8.68 2.75
N TYR A 66 6.41 7.70 2.17
CA TYR A 66 6.66 6.41 2.82
C TYR A 66 8.14 6.07 3.03
N ASP A 67 9.07 7.01 2.79
CA ASP A 67 10.53 6.80 2.87
C ASP A 67 10.94 5.43 2.32
N ILE A 68 10.85 5.31 0.98
CA ILE A 68 11.48 4.21 0.22
C ILE A 68 12.74 4.73 -0.46
#